data_AF-A0A8S1BV85-F1
#
_entry.id   AF-A0A8S1BV85-F1
#
_cell.length_a   1.000
_cell.length_b   1.000
_cell.length_c   1.000
_cell.angle_alpha   90.00
_cell.angle_beta   90.00
_cell.angle_gamma   90.00
#
_symmetry.space_group_name_H-M   'P 1'
#
loop_
_entity.id
_entity.type
_entity.pdbx_description
1 polymer ?
#
loop_
_entity_poly.entity_id
_entity_poly.type
_entity_poly.pdbx_seq_one_letter_code
_entity_poly.pdbx_strand_id
1 'polypeptide(L)'
;MSTTKDHPDVSLCDRLIDFFDLLHIYFIPSIVLVGVLCNMLNLVVFKSTYLRRRSSSYYLAALSLSDACFLVTLGLIWVGDTFEVDTFNKNGWCQSVVYLSTTSSFLSVWLTVGFTAERFVAVRYPLLKSHICTVAKAKMVVLGLVLVSLLLNSYGIFTAGVVLRSNGLESCDVKPHFRDVMKVITVADSVMTLIIPSVLIGVMNTVILHCLIKFRNQFKLGVVENDESSPSNSIPMANLQGTSRPQNLTSNTADNLRHTSTNLSGPPKDCQNLVRPSPHSILVTKTQRSVTKMLLLTSTIFLVFNMPR
;
A
#
# COMPACT_ATOMS: atom_id res chain seq x y z
N MET A 1 48.55 11.09 43.18
CA MET A 1 48.15 12.12 42.19
C MET A 1 48.44 11.48 40.83
N SER A 2 47.51 10.85 40.13
CA SER A 2 46.25 11.42 39.64
C SER A 2 45.19 10.34 39.49
N THR A 3 44.01 10.59 40.07
CA THR A 3 42.79 9.83 39.82
C THR A 3 42.29 10.15 38.41
N THR A 4 42.33 9.17 37.51
CA THR A 4 41.56 9.16 36.27
C THR A 4 40.08 9.21 36.64
N LYS A 5 39.46 10.37 36.46
CA LYS A 5 38.00 10.49 36.43
C LYS A 5 37.55 9.87 35.10
N ASP A 6 37.16 8.60 35.13
CA ASP A 6 36.40 8.00 34.05
C ASP A 6 35.08 8.76 33.94
N HIS A 7 34.94 9.54 32.87
CA HIS A 7 33.70 10.23 32.53
C HIS A 7 32.70 9.20 31.98
N PRO A 8 31.59 8.91 32.70
CA PRO A 8 30.63 7.88 32.29
C PRO A 8 30.00 8.16 30.91
N ASP A 9 29.95 9.43 30.48
CA ASP A 9 29.42 9.87 29.19
C ASP A 9 30.25 9.36 27.99
N VAL A 10 31.58 9.23 28.15
CA VAL A 10 32.47 8.72 27.09
C VAL A 10 32.25 7.22 26.89
N SER A 11 32.15 6.46 27.98
CA SER A 11 31.89 5.01 27.92
C SER A 11 30.54 4.62 27.33
N LEU A 12 29.54 5.51 27.46
CA LEU A 12 28.23 5.32 26.85
C LEU A 12 28.28 5.62 25.36
N CYS A 13 28.98 6.68 24.95
CA CYS A 13 29.16 7.05 23.56
C CYS A 13 29.89 5.95 22.78
N ASP A 14 30.95 5.37 23.34
CA ASP A 14 31.71 4.29 22.73
C ASP A 14 30.84 3.03 22.55
N ARG A 15 30.09 2.63 23.58
CA ARG A 15 29.15 1.50 23.47
C ARG A 15 28.04 1.74 22.45
N LEU A 16 27.59 2.98 22.30
CA LEU A 16 26.59 3.34 21.29
C LEU A 16 27.17 3.24 19.88
N ILE A 17 28.40 3.72 19.67
CA ILE A 17 29.10 3.64 18.38
C ILE A 17 29.31 2.16 17.99
N ASP A 18 29.85 1.34 18.89
CA ASP A 18 30.03 -0.10 18.65
C ASP A 18 28.71 -0.81 18.29
N PHE A 19 27.63 -0.43 18.97
CA PHE A 19 26.30 -0.96 18.67
C PHE A 19 25.79 -0.53 17.29
N PHE A 20 26.00 0.74 16.91
CA PHE A 20 25.63 1.24 15.58
C PHE A 20 26.47 0.58 14.48
N ASP A 21 27.76 0.34 14.71
CA ASP A 21 28.63 -0.34 13.76
C ASP A 21 28.23 -1.81 13.59
N LEU A 22 27.90 -2.50 14.69
CA LEU A 22 27.38 -3.86 14.64
C LEU A 22 26.06 -3.93 13.86
N LEU A 23 25.14 -2.99 14.12
CA LEU A 23 23.91 -2.87 13.35
C LEU A 23 24.22 -2.62 11.87
N HIS A 24 25.10 -1.67 11.55
CA HIS A 24 25.44 -1.35 10.17
C HIS A 24 26.02 -2.55 9.42
N ILE A 25 26.94 -3.30 10.04
CA ILE A 25 27.63 -4.45 9.44
C ILE A 25 26.69 -5.64 9.24
N TYR A 26 25.80 -5.97 10.18
CA TYR A 26 25.00 -7.19 10.10
C TYR A 26 23.55 -6.97 9.64
N PHE A 27 22.92 -5.87 10.04
CA PHE A 27 21.50 -5.61 9.79
C PHE A 27 21.23 -5.21 8.34
N ILE A 28 22.05 -4.33 7.78
CA ILE A 28 21.89 -3.83 6.40
C ILE A 28 21.96 -4.96 5.37
N PRO A 29 23.00 -5.82 5.33
CA PRO A 29 23.05 -6.89 4.34
C PRO A 29 21.93 -7.92 4.53
N SER A 30 21.50 -8.16 5.78
CA SER A 30 20.36 -9.04 6.07
C SER A 30 19.05 -8.49 5.49
N ILE A 31 18.77 -7.20 5.67
CA ILE A 31 17.60 -6.53 5.08
C ILE A 31 17.67 -6.54 3.56
N VAL A 32 18.83 -6.25 2.98
CA VAL A 32 19.02 -6.25 1.53
C VAL A 32 18.72 -7.65 0.96
N LEU A 33 19.29 -8.69 1.54
CA LEU A 33 19.09 -10.06 1.08
C LEU A 33 17.62 -10.48 1.17
N VAL A 34 17.03 -10.37 2.37
CA VAL A 34 15.64 -10.78 2.59
C VAL A 34 14.69 -9.93 1.75
N GLY A 35 14.91 -8.61 1.73
CA GLY A 35 14.06 -7.67 1.01
C GLY A 35 14.11 -7.86 -0.50
N VAL A 36 15.28 -8.13 -1.10
CA VAL A 36 15.38 -8.44 -2.54
C VAL A 36 14.64 -9.74 -2.86
N LEU A 37 14.83 -10.80 -2.05
CA LEU A 37 14.12 -12.08 -2.25
C LEU A 37 12.60 -11.89 -2.16
N CYS A 38 12.10 -11.19 -1.14
CA CYS A 38 10.67 -10.92 -0.97
C CYS A 38 10.10 -10.08 -2.11
N ASN A 39 10.81 -9.04 -2.55
CA ASN A 39 10.35 -8.20 -3.66
C ASN A 39 10.35 -8.94 -5.00
N MET A 40 11.34 -9.79 -5.26
CA MET A 40 11.36 -10.64 -6.45
C MET A 40 10.20 -11.63 -6.46
N LEU A 41 9.91 -12.27 -5.33
CA LEU A 41 8.74 -13.15 -5.19
C LEU A 41 7.44 -12.40 -5.46
N ASN A 42 7.27 -11.20 -4.89
CA ASN A 42 6.10 -10.35 -5.15
C ASN A 42 5.97 -10.04 -6.64
N LEU A 43 7.06 -9.67 -7.31
CA LEU A 43 7.07 -9.38 -8.74
C LEU A 43 6.65 -10.59 -9.58
N VAL A 44 7.17 -11.78 -9.25
CA VAL A 44 6.81 -13.04 -9.93
C VAL A 44 5.34 -13.35 -9.73
N VAL A 45 4.83 -13.26 -8.50
CA VAL A 45 3.41 -13.55 -8.19
C VAL A 45 2.48 -12.59 -8.94
N PHE A 46 2.75 -11.28 -8.91
CA PHE A 46 1.89 -10.31 -9.57
C PHE A 46 1.98 -10.35 -11.11
N LYS A 47 3.10 -10.84 -11.67
CA LYS A 47 3.25 -11.03 -13.13
C LYS A 47 2.71 -12.37 -13.64
N SER A 48 2.85 -13.45 -12.88
CA SER A 48 2.61 -14.84 -13.32
C SER A 48 1.17 -15.32 -13.05
N THR A 49 0.54 -14.86 -11.97
CA THR A 49 -0.76 -15.38 -11.54
C THR A 49 -1.95 -14.66 -12.22
N TYR A 50 -3.15 -15.24 -12.13
CA TYR A 50 -4.43 -14.64 -12.55
C TYR A 50 -4.67 -13.22 -11.99
N LEU A 51 -3.94 -12.85 -10.93
CA LEU A 51 -3.93 -11.52 -10.32
C LEU A 51 -3.51 -10.41 -11.30
N ARG A 52 -2.71 -10.71 -12.34
CA ARG A 52 -2.30 -9.74 -13.38
C ARG A 52 -3.47 -9.02 -14.06
N ARG A 53 -4.68 -9.59 -14.03
CA ARG A 53 -5.89 -8.97 -14.59
C ARG A 53 -6.42 -7.78 -13.77
N ARG A 54 -5.90 -7.53 -12.57
CA ARG A 54 -6.29 -6.40 -11.71
C ARG A 54 -5.39 -5.18 -11.97
N SER A 55 -6.00 -4.00 -12.04
CA SER A 55 -5.31 -2.70 -12.08
C SER A 55 -4.31 -2.55 -10.93
N SER A 56 -4.71 -2.91 -9.72
CA SER A 56 -3.85 -2.81 -8.53
C SER A 56 -2.57 -3.65 -8.59
N SER A 57 -2.54 -4.73 -9.38
CA SER A 57 -1.33 -5.56 -9.51
C SER A 57 -0.21 -4.84 -10.26
N TYR A 58 -0.52 -3.85 -11.10
CA TYR A 58 0.49 -3.03 -11.76
C TYR A 58 1.20 -2.09 -10.78
N TYR A 59 0.45 -1.45 -9.86
CA TYR A 59 1.05 -0.65 -8.79
C TYR A 59 1.94 -1.49 -7.88
N LEU A 60 1.46 -2.66 -7.45
CA LEU A 60 2.22 -3.55 -6.57
C LEU A 60 3.47 -4.14 -7.26
N ALA A 61 3.38 -4.47 -8.55
CA ALA A 61 4.55 -4.92 -9.31
C ALA A 61 5.58 -3.80 -9.48
N ALA A 62 5.14 -2.58 -9.81
CA ALA A 62 6.03 -1.42 -9.91
C ALA A 62 6.67 -1.10 -8.55
N LEU A 63 5.90 -1.18 -7.47
CA LEU A 63 6.37 -0.96 -6.10
C LEU A 63 7.46 -1.98 -5.74
N SER A 64 7.21 -3.27 -5.97
CA SER A 64 8.21 -4.32 -5.71
C SER A 64 9.49 -4.15 -6.54
N LEU A 65 9.39 -3.64 -7.77
CA LEU A 65 10.56 -3.36 -8.60
C LEU A 65 11.36 -2.17 -8.06
N SER A 66 10.67 -1.12 -7.65
CA SER A 66 11.28 0.08 -7.05
C SER A 66 11.96 -0.25 -5.72
N ASP A 67 11.30 -1.02 -4.86
CA ASP A 67 11.87 -1.46 -3.57
C ASP A 67 13.09 -2.37 -3.77
N ALA A 68 13.04 -3.31 -4.72
CA ALA A 68 14.20 -4.13 -5.07
C ALA A 68 15.36 -3.27 -5.59
N CYS A 69 15.07 -2.26 -6.41
CA CYS A 69 16.07 -1.34 -6.93
C CYS A 69 16.74 -0.53 -5.81
N PHE A 70 15.94 0.04 -4.91
CA PHE A 70 16.43 0.74 -3.72
C PHE A 70 17.32 -0.16 -2.86
N LEU A 71 16.88 -1.38 -2.55
CA LEU A 71 17.66 -2.33 -1.73
C LEU A 71 18.97 -2.76 -2.40
N VAL A 72 18.97 -2.96 -3.72
CA VAL A 72 20.20 -3.24 -4.46
C VAL A 72 21.15 -2.04 -4.35
N THR A 73 20.68 -0.81 -4.58
CA THR A 73 21.54 0.38 -4.43
C THR A 73 22.07 0.55 -3.01
N LEU A 74 21.25 0.29 -1.99
CA LEU A 74 21.66 0.32 -0.59
C LEU A 74 22.73 -0.74 -0.31
N GLY A 75 22.58 -1.94 -0.86
CA GLY A 75 23.59 -2.98 -0.77
C GLY A 75 24.91 -2.58 -1.44
N LEU A 76 24.86 -1.92 -2.61
CA LEU A 76 26.07 -1.44 -3.29
C LEU A 76 26.80 -0.35 -2.48
N ILE A 77 26.06 0.59 -1.88
CA ILE A 77 26.63 1.61 -0.98
C ILE A 77 27.29 0.92 0.22
N TRP A 78 26.58 0.02 0.88
CA TRP A 78 27.09 -0.71 2.03
C TRP A 78 28.36 -1.52 1.72
N VAL A 79 28.40 -2.21 0.57
CA VAL A 79 29.61 -2.94 0.13
C VAL A 79 30.77 -1.97 -0.12
N GLY A 80 30.50 -0.82 -0.76
CA GLY A 80 31.50 0.21 -1.02
C GLY A 80 32.10 0.76 0.28
N ASP A 81 31.26 1.06 1.26
CA ASP A 81 31.68 1.63 2.55
C ASP A 81 32.37 0.59 3.45
N THR A 82 31.92 -0.67 3.44
CA THR A 82 32.44 -1.72 4.34
C THR A 82 33.74 -2.35 3.85
N PHE A 83 33.88 -2.53 2.52
CA PHE A 83 35.04 -3.21 1.93
C PHE A 83 36.02 -2.24 1.24
N GLU A 84 35.82 -0.92 1.39
CA GLU A 84 36.63 0.13 0.76
C GLU A 84 36.86 -0.12 -0.74
N VAL A 85 35.84 -0.61 -1.44
CA VAL A 85 35.96 -0.98 -2.85
C VAL A 85 35.88 0.28 -3.71
N ASP A 86 37.04 0.73 -4.21
CA ASP A 86 37.20 1.92 -5.06
C ASP A 86 36.27 1.95 -6.29
N THR A 87 35.74 0.81 -6.73
CA THR A 87 34.85 0.75 -7.89
C THR A 87 33.59 1.59 -7.71
N PHE A 88 33.05 1.69 -6.49
CA PHE A 88 31.83 2.45 -6.20
C PHE A 88 32.09 3.94 -5.95
N ASN A 89 33.32 4.29 -5.58
CA ASN A 89 33.78 5.67 -5.40
C ASN A 89 34.34 6.30 -6.68
N LYS A 90 34.00 5.75 -7.85
CA LYS A 90 34.38 6.32 -9.16
C LYS A 90 33.30 7.24 -9.71
N ASN A 91 33.75 8.24 -10.45
CA ASN A 91 32.87 9.11 -11.24
C ASN A 91 32.02 8.27 -12.20
N GLY A 92 30.75 8.61 -12.31
CA GLY A 92 29.71 7.84 -13.01
C GLY A 92 28.97 6.90 -12.06
N TRP A 93 29.67 6.00 -11.36
CA TRP A 93 29.06 5.01 -10.46
C TRP A 93 28.43 5.66 -9.24
N CYS A 94 29.18 6.53 -8.54
CA CYS A 94 28.68 7.30 -7.41
C CYS A 94 27.38 8.04 -7.74
N GLN A 95 27.37 8.83 -8.81
CA GLN A 95 26.20 9.61 -9.23
C GLN A 95 25.03 8.70 -9.61
N SER A 96 25.29 7.60 -10.31
CA SER A 96 24.25 6.67 -10.74
C SER A 96 23.59 5.96 -9.57
N VAL A 97 24.37 5.51 -8.57
CA VAL A 97 23.87 4.82 -7.39
C VAL A 97 23.04 5.78 -6.52
N VAL A 98 23.53 7.00 -6.27
CA VAL A 98 22.79 8.03 -5.51
C VAL A 98 21.49 8.41 -6.22
N TYR A 99 21.56 8.65 -7.53
CA TYR A 99 20.38 8.98 -8.34
C TYR A 99 19.34 7.85 -8.35
N LEU A 100 19.78 6.60 -8.52
CA LEU A 100 18.88 5.46 -8.57
C LEU A 100 18.25 5.18 -7.20
N SER A 101 19.02 5.35 -6.12
CA SER A 101 18.51 5.20 -4.75
C SER A 101 17.44 6.25 -4.42
N THR A 102 17.73 7.54 -4.66
CA THR A 102 16.79 8.64 -4.43
C THR A 102 15.52 8.50 -5.28
N THR A 103 15.68 8.21 -6.57
CA THR A 103 14.55 7.98 -7.49
C THR A 103 13.69 6.80 -7.04
N SER A 104 14.29 5.67 -6.68
CA SER A 104 13.55 4.47 -6.29
C SER A 104 12.80 4.67 -4.97
N SER A 105 13.43 5.32 -3.99
CA SER A 105 12.78 5.67 -2.73
C SER A 105 11.55 6.55 -2.95
N PHE A 106 11.71 7.65 -3.70
CA PHE A 106 10.61 8.56 -4.03
C PHE A 106 9.48 7.83 -4.78
N LEU A 107 9.83 7.05 -5.81
CA LEU A 107 8.86 6.31 -6.62
C LEU A 107 8.06 5.32 -5.77
N SER A 108 8.70 4.57 -4.87
CA SER A 108 8.03 3.59 -4.00
C SER A 108 6.95 4.23 -3.12
N VAL A 109 7.26 5.41 -2.56
CA VAL A 109 6.31 6.15 -1.72
C VAL A 109 5.09 6.58 -2.53
N TRP A 110 5.28 7.20 -3.69
CA TRP A 110 4.17 7.68 -4.52
C TRP A 110 3.38 6.56 -5.19
N LEU A 111 4.01 5.41 -5.49
CA LEU A 111 3.31 4.20 -5.91
C LEU A 111 2.41 3.65 -4.80
N THR A 112 2.85 3.73 -3.54
CA THR A 112 2.04 3.37 -2.38
C THR A 112 0.82 4.29 -2.24
N VAL A 113 1.00 5.60 -2.38
CA VAL A 113 -0.11 6.58 -2.41
C VAL A 113 -1.07 6.29 -3.58
N GLY A 114 -0.55 5.99 -4.77
CA GLY A 114 -1.37 5.62 -5.93
C GLY A 114 -2.18 4.34 -5.69
N PHE A 115 -1.56 3.34 -5.06
CA PHE A 115 -2.23 2.09 -4.68
C PHE A 115 -3.34 2.33 -3.66
N THR A 116 -3.09 3.13 -2.61
CA THR A 116 -4.11 3.45 -1.60
C THR A 116 -5.25 4.27 -2.19
N ALA A 117 -4.97 5.21 -3.10
CA ALA A 117 -5.99 5.96 -3.82
C ALA A 117 -6.88 5.05 -4.68
N GLU A 118 -6.30 4.07 -5.40
CA GLU A 118 -7.08 3.09 -6.16
C GLU A 118 -8.00 2.28 -5.25
N ARG A 119 -7.50 1.87 -4.08
CA ARG A 119 -8.29 1.15 -3.06
C ARG A 119 -9.40 2.01 -2.48
N PHE A 120 -9.13 3.27 -2.21
CA PHE A 120 -10.12 4.23 -1.75
C PHE A 120 -11.28 4.36 -2.73
N VAL A 121 -11.00 4.56 -4.02
CA VAL A 121 -12.02 4.65 -5.08
C VAL A 121 -12.83 3.36 -5.16
N ALA A 122 -12.16 2.20 -5.12
CA ALA A 122 -12.83 0.90 -5.22
C ALA A 122 -13.79 0.62 -4.05
N VAL A 123 -13.52 1.17 -2.86
CA VAL A 123 -14.36 1.00 -1.66
C VAL A 123 -15.48 2.05 -1.60
N ARG A 124 -15.16 3.32 -1.86
CA ARG A 124 -16.12 4.42 -1.73
C ARG A 124 -17.10 4.51 -2.90
N TYR A 125 -16.66 4.14 -4.10
CA TYR A 125 -17.40 4.28 -5.36
C TYR A 125 -17.43 2.95 -6.13
N PRO A 126 -18.07 1.88 -5.60
CA PRO A 126 -18.04 0.56 -6.20
C PRO A 126 -18.64 0.49 -7.61
N LEU A 127 -19.64 1.33 -7.91
CA LEU A 127 -20.26 1.41 -9.24
C LEU A 127 -19.35 2.08 -10.28
N LEU A 128 -18.49 3.00 -9.86
CA LEU A 128 -17.62 3.77 -10.74
C LEU A 128 -16.23 3.11 -10.91
N LYS A 129 -15.92 2.13 -10.07
CA LYS A 129 -14.67 1.36 -10.09
C LYS A 129 -14.36 0.78 -11.47
N SER A 130 -15.35 0.22 -12.18
CA SER A 130 -15.13 -0.41 -13.49
C SER A 130 -14.66 0.59 -14.55
N HIS A 131 -15.04 1.86 -14.40
CA HIS A 131 -14.67 2.94 -15.31
C HIS A 131 -13.36 3.63 -14.90
N ILE A 132 -13.13 3.85 -13.60
CA ILE A 132 -11.93 4.56 -13.10
C ILE A 132 -10.72 3.63 -12.98
N CYS A 133 -10.88 2.48 -12.31
CA CYS A 133 -9.77 1.60 -11.94
C CYS A 133 -9.46 0.58 -13.04
N THR A 134 -9.23 1.05 -14.28
CA THR A 134 -8.87 0.18 -15.41
C THR A 134 -7.37 -0.05 -15.49
N VAL A 135 -6.97 -1.17 -16.12
CA VAL A 135 -5.55 -1.51 -16.32
C VAL A 135 -4.83 -0.46 -17.18
N ALA A 136 -5.49 0.09 -18.20
CA ALA A 136 -4.90 1.13 -19.05
C ALA A 136 -4.60 2.41 -18.26
N LYS A 137 -5.55 2.86 -17.43
CA LYS A 137 -5.36 4.03 -16.55
C LYS A 137 -4.27 3.77 -15.52
N ALA A 138 -4.26 2.60 -14.88
CA ALA A 138 -3.21 2.22 -13.92
C ALA A 138 -1.81 2.26 -14.56
N LYS A 139 -1.64 1.72 -15.78
CA LYS A 139 -0.37 1.79 -16.52
C LYS A 139 0.06 3.23 -16.79
N MET A 140 -0.86 4.10 -17.21
CA MET A 140 -0.55 5.51 -17.46
C MET A 140 -0.14 6.24 -16.18
N VAL A 141 -0.84 6.00 -15.06
CA VAL A 141 -0.48 6.61 -13.77
C VAL A 141 0.89 6.13 -13.32
N VAL A 142 1.15 4.81 -13.34
CA VAL A 142 2.46 4.25 -12.98
C VAL A 142 3.57 4.83 -13.86
N LEU A 143 3.36 4.90 -15.18
CA LEU A 143 4.34 5.48 -16.10
C LEU A 143 4.58 6.97 -15.79
N GLY A 144 3.51 7.73 -15.54
CA GLY A 144 3.61 9.14 -15.14
C GLY A 144 4.41 9.31 -13.84
N LEU A 145 4.15 8.48 -12.83
CA LEU A 145 4.90 8.50 -11.57
C LEU A 145 6.38 8.17 -11.79
N VAL A 146 6.71 7.18 -12.63
CA VAL A 146 8.10 6.86 -12.99
C VAL A 146 8.79 8.06 -13.63
N LEU A 147 8.17 8.68 -14.64
CA LEU A 147 8.74 9.84 -15.33
C LEU A 147 8.92 11.04 -14.39
N VAL A 148 7.91 11.34 -13.57
CA VAL A 148 8.00 12.42 -12.57
C VAL A 148 9.10 12.13 -11.56
N SER A 149 9.23 10.90 -11.09
CA SER A 149 10.28 10.51 -10.12
C SER A 149 11.68 10.67 -10.73
N LEU A 150 11.87 10.25 -11.98
CA LEU A 150 13.14 10.43 -12.70
C LEU A 150 13.49 11.92 -12.87
N LEU A 151 12.51 12.74 -13.26
CA LEU A 151 12.73 14.17 -13.47
C LEU A 151 13.02 14.91 -12.17
N LEU A 152 12.21 14.69 -11.13
CA LEU A 152 12.34 15.38 -9.85
C LEU A 152 13.63 15.00 -9.12
N ASN A 153 14.11 13.77 -9.26
CA ASN A 153 15.33 13.31 -8.60
C ASN A 153 16.61 13.52 -9.43
N SER A 154 16.50 14.10 -10.63
CA SER A 154 17.65 14.35 -11.52
C SER A 154 18.74 15.22 -10.87
N TYR A 155 18.40 16.01 -9.84
CA TYR A 155 19.39 16.76 -9.06
C TYR A 155 20.49 15.87 -8.47
N GLY A 156 20.19 14.61 -8.11
CA GLY A 156 21.14 13.68 -7.51
C GLY A 156 22.36 13.40 -8.39
N ILE A 157 22.19 13.45 -9.72
CA ILE A 157 23.29 13.28 -10.68
C ILE A 157 24.28 14.46 -10.60
N PHE A 158 23.76 15.67 -10.40
CA PHE A 158 24.56 16.89 -10.40
C PHE A 158 25.24 17.14 -9.05
N THR A 159 24.53 16.86 -7.96
CA THR A 159 24.97 17.16 -6.59
C THR A 159 25.89 16.11 -6.00
N ALA A 160 25.76 14.84 -6.40
CA ALA A 160 26.67 13.78 -6.00
C ALA A 160 28.02 13.85 -6.74
N GLY A 161 29.10 13.53 -6.06
CA GLY A 161 30.43 13.46 -6.66
C GLY A 161 31.44 12.73 -5.78
N VAL A 162 32.58 12.40 -6.38
CA VAL A 162 33.72 11.86 -5.64
C VAL A 162 34.45 13.03 -4.98
N VAL A 163 34.65 12.94 -3.67
CA VAL A 163 35.30 13.97 -2.86
C VAL A 163 36.45 13.33 -2.07
N LEU A 164 37.58 14.02 -2.00
CA LEU A 164 38.72 13.58 -1.19
C LEU A 164 38.41 13.82 0.29
N ARG A 165 38.37 12.75 1.08
CA ARG A 165 38.16 12.83 2.53
C ARG A 165 39.48 13.18 3.23
N SER A 166 39.41 13.61 4.50
CA SER A 166 40.57 14.05 5.28
C SER A 166 41.67 12.99 5.48
N ASN A 167 41.36 11.72 5.24
CA ASN A 167 42.28 10.58 5.29
C ASN A 167 42.96 10.30 3.93
N GLY A 168 42.73 11.14 2.91
CA GLY A 168 43.28 10.97 1.56
C GLY A 168 42.49 9.98 0.68
N LEU A 169 41.41 9.39 1.19
CA LEU A 169 40.59 8.42 0.45
C LEU A 169 39.49 9.12 -0.36
N GLU A 170 39.25 8.63 -1.57
CA GLU A 170 38.14 9.05 -2.43
C GLU A 170 36.83 8.44 -1.95
N SER A 171 35.81 9.26 -1.68
CA SER A 171 34.49 8.80 -1.23
C SER A 171 33.37 9.53 -1.98
N CYS A 172 32.29 8.82 -2.25
CA CYS A 172 31.07 9.38 -2.84
C CYS A 172 30.32 10.24 -1.80
N ASP A 173 30.32 11.56 -1.97
CA ASP A 173 29.59 12.49 -1.10
C ASP A 173 28.97 13.65 -1.92
N VAL A 174 28.15 14.46 -1.26
CA VAL A 174 27.64 15.71 -1.81
C VAL A 174 28.81 16.66 -2.08
N LYS A 175 28.89 17.16 -3.32
CA LYS A 175 29.88 18.16 -3.71
C LYS A 175 29.80 19.40 -2.80
N PRO A 176 30.93 19.95 -2.32
CA PRO A 176 30.94 21.06 -1.36
C PRO A 176 30.11 22.27 -1.80
N HIS A 177 30.16 22.62 -3.09
CA HIS A 177 29.43 23.75 -3.67
C HIS A 177 27.90 23.65 -3.54
N PHE A 178 27.35 22.42 -3.46
CA PHE A 178 25.92 22.18 -3.41
C PHE A 178 25.40 21.86 -2.00
N ARG A 179 26.24 21.90 -0.95
CA ARG A 179 25.82 21.48 0.41
C ARG A 179 24.64 22.29 0.95
N ASP A 180 24.63 23.61 0.78
CA ASP A 180 23.52 24.44 1.30
C ASP A 180 22.23 24.24 0.51
N VAL A 181 22.33 24.07 -0.81
CA VAL A 181 21.19 23.73 -1.66
C VAL A 181 20.65 22.34 -1.29
N MET A 182 21.54 21.37 -1.04
CA MET A 182 21.17 20.02 -0.64
C MET A 182 20.44 19.97 0.71
N LYS A 183 20.79 20.83 1.68
CA LYS A 183 20.01 20.93 2.92
C LYS A 183 18.55 21.26 2.65
N VAL A 184 18.29 22.24 1.78
CA VAL A 184 16.93 22.64 1.40
C VAL A 184 16.23 21.51 0.64
N ILE A 185 16.92 20.87 -0.31
CA ILE A 185 16.39 19.73 -1.07
C ILE A 185 16.05 18.56 -0.15
N THR A 186 16.90 18.21 0.81
CA THR A 186 16.65 17.13 1.76
C THR A 186 15.43 17.41 2.64
N VAL A 187 15.23 18.65 3.09
CA VAL A 187 14.01 19.04 3.82
C VAL A 187 12.78 18.89 2.92
N ALA A 188 12.84 19.39 1.68
CA ALA A 188 11.75 19.25 0.74
C ALA A 188 11.42 17.78 0.41
N ASP A 189 12.45 16.96 0.18
CA ASP A 189 12.31 15.53 -0.07
C ASP A 189 11.68 14.82 1.13
N SER A 190 12.11 15.14 2.36
CA SER A 190 11.51 14.61 3.59
C SER A 190 10.02 14.97 3.70
N VAL A 191 9.64 16.20 3.38
CA VAL A 191 8.22 16.61 3.37
C VAL A 191 7.43 15.83 2.31
N MET A 192 7.98 15.69 1.12
CA MET A 192 7.35 15.07 -0.05
C MET A 192 7.26 13.54 0.05
N THR A 193 8.18 12.89 0.76
CA THR A 193 8.26 11.42 0.88
C THR A 193 7.76 10.92 2.24
N LEU A 194 7.75 11.75 3.28
CA LEU A 194 7.29 11.35 4.61
C LEU A 194 5.96 12.02 4.97
N ILE A 195 5.92 13.36 5.05
CA ILE A 195 4.80 14.07 5.65
C ILE A 195 3.55 13.97 4.78
N ILE A 196 3.64 14.42 3.52
CA ILE A 196 2.51 14.44 2.59
C ILE A 196 1.95 13.02 2.37
N PRO A 197 2.78 12.01 2.04
CA PRO A 197 2.31 10.64 1.82
C PRO A 197 1.67 10.02 3.06
N SER A 198 2.26 10.23 4.26
CA SER A 198 1.69 9.68 5.49
C SER A 198 0.31 10.26 5.80
N VAL A 199 0.12 11.57 5.60
CA VAL A 199 -1.19 12.21 5.78
C VAL A 199 -2.21 11.67 4.77
N LEU A 200 -1.85 11.60 3.49
CA LEU A 200 -2.73 11.09 2.44
C LEU A 200 -3.13 9.63 2.70
N ILE A 201 -2.15 8.78 3.01
CA ILE A 201 -2.36 7.36 3.32
C ILE A 201 -3.24 7.22 4.57
N GLY A 202 -2.96 7.98 5.62
CA GLY A 202 -3.71 7.97 6.88
C GLY A 202 -5.18 8.35 6.69
N VAL A 203 -5.44 9.44 5.96
CA VAL A 203 -6.81 9.89 5.65
C VAL A 203 -7.54 8.86 4.79
N MET A 204 -6.93 8.40 3.70
CA MET A 204 -7.54 7.42 2.80
C MET A 204 -7.86 6.11 3.52
N ASN A 205 -6.91 5.58 4.31
CA ASN A 205 -7.08 4.33 5.05
C ASN A 205 -8.14 4.46 6.15
N THR A 206 -8.23 5.61 6.82
CA THR A 206 -9.29 5.88 7.81
C THR A 206 -10.67 5.83 7.17
N VAL A 207 -10.86 6.49 6.03
CA VAL A 207 -12.16 6.46 5.32
C VAL A 207 -12.49 5.06 4.81
N ILE A 208 -11.51 4.34 4.26
CA ILE A 208 -11.68 2.93 3.85
C ILE A 208 -12.18 2.11 5.04
N LEU A 209 -11.54 2.22 6.20
CA LEU A 209 -11.89 1.48 7.41
C LEU A 209 -13.32 1.80 7.87
N HIS A 210 -13.68 3.08 7.95
CA HIS A 210 -15.03 3.50 8.34
C HIS A 210 -16.10 2.96 7.39
N CYS A 211 -15.86 3.02 6.08
CA CYS A 211 -16.79 2.50 5.08
C CYS A 211 -16.97 0.99 5.22
N LEU A 212 -15.88 0.24 5.45
CA LEU A 212 -15.93 -1.21 5.65
C LEU A 212 -16.66 -1.60 6.94
N ILE A 213 -16.47 -0.86 8.04
CA ILE A 213 -17.18 -1.12 9.31
C ILE A 213 -18.68 -0.85 9.14
N LYS A 214 -19.05 0.26 8.52
CA LYS A 214 -20.47 0.59 8.27
C LYS A 214 -21.15 -0.49 7.43
N PHE A 215 -20.53 -0.91 6.33
CA PHE A 215 -21.07 -1.97 5.47
C PHE A 215 -21.20 -3.31 6.20
N ARG A 216 -20.20 -3.68 7.02
CA ARG A 216 -20.25 -4.90 7.85
C ARG A 216 -21.39 -4.86 8.86
N ASN A 217 -21.61 -3.73 9.52
CA ASN A 217 -22.67 -3.61 10.52
C ASN A 217 -24.05 -3.73 9.87
N GLN A 218 -24.26 -3.10 8.72
CA GLN A 218 -25.49 -3.24 7.92
C GLN A 218 -25.73 -4.71 7.50
N PHE A 219 -24.68 -5.43 7.12
CA PHE A 219 -24.79 -6.85 6.78
C PHE A 219 -25.10 -7.74 8.00
N LYS A 220 -24.54 -7.44 9.17
CA LYS A 220 -24.85 -8.16 10.41
C LYS A 220 -26.29 -7.94 10.85
N LEU A 221 -26.81 -6.73 10.77
CA LEU A 221 -28.20 -6.41 11.10
C LEU A 221 -29.18 -7.09 10.14
N GLY A 222 -28.90 -7.10 8.83
CA GLY A 222 -29.76 -7.79 7.85
C GLY A 222 -29.71 -9.33 7.89
N VAL A 223 -28.72 -9.94 8.55
CA VAL A 223 -28.72 -11.40 8.79
C VAL A 223 -29.59 -11.74 10.00
N VAL A 224 -29.57 -10.91 11.05
CA VAL A 224 -30.41 -11.11 12.25
C VAL A 224 -31.90 -10.93 11.92
N GLU A 225 -32.24 -9.96 11.07
CA GLU A 225 -33.64 -9.70 10.69
C GLU A 225 -34.28 -10.80 9.81
N ASN A 226 -33.46 -11.63 9.14
CA ASN A 226 -33.96 -12.76 8.33
C ASN A 226 -34.17 -14.05 9.13
N ASP A 227 -33.64 -14.17 10.35
CA ASP A 227 -33.86 -15.33 11.22
C ASP A 227 -35.13 -15.21 12.08
N GLU A 228 -35.70 -14.00 12.26
CA GLU A 228 -36.89 -13.78 13.09
C GLU A 228 -38.23 -13.84 12.33
N SER A 229 -38.24 -13.97 11.00
CA SER A 229 -39.48 -13.95 10.20
C SER A 229 -40.00 -15.34 9.78
N SER A 230 -39.81 -16.39 10.59
CA SER A 230 -40.57 -17.64 10.44
C SER A 230 -41.66 -17.74 11.50
N PRO A 231 -42.95 -17.52 11.17
CA PRO A 231 -44.03 -17.78 12.09
C PRO A 231 -44.25 -19.29 12.20
N SER A 232 -44.05 -19.80 13.40
CA SER A 232 -44.60 -21.06 13.90
C SER A 232 -46.12 -21.07 13.76
N ASN A 233 -46.67 -22.09 13.11
CA ASN A 233 -48.05 -22.51 13.30
C ASN A 233 -48.13 -24.04 13.38
N SER A 234 -48.62 -24.54 14.50
CA SER A 234 -48.82 -25.93 14.87
C SER A 234 -50.23 -26.45 14.49
N ILE A 235 -50.30 -27.47 13.61
CA ILE A 235 -51.01 -28.79 13.62
C ILE A 235 -52.41 -28.88 14.32
N PRO A 236 -53.51 -29.56 13.82
CA PRO A 236 -53.54 -30.96 13.30
C PRO A 236 -54.48 -31.37 12.13
N MET A 237 -54.01 -32.38 11.38
CA MET A 237 -54.63 -33.66 10.91
C MET A 237 -56.14 -33.80 10.61
N ALA A 238 -56.49 -34.19 9.37
CA ALA A 238 -57.58 -35.16 9.03
C ALA A 238 -57.47 -35.70 7.58
N ASN A 239 -57.68 -37.01 7.43
CA ASN A 239 -57.72 -37.84 6.20
C ASN A 239 -58.98 -37.62 5.34
N LEU A 240 -58.90 -37.82 4.01
CA LEU A 240 -59.74 -38.80 3.26
C LEU A 240 -59.36 -38.93 1.76
N GLN A 241 -59.43 -40.17 1.26
CA GLN A 241 -59.26 -40.65 -0.12
C GLN A 241 -60.26 -40.07 -1.14
N GLY A 242 -59.88 -40.05 -2.43
CA GLY A 242 -60.83 -39.88 -3.54
C GLY A 242 -60.21 -39.76 -4.93
N THR A 243 -60.09 -40.90 -5.61
CA THR A 243 -59.97 -41.17 -7.06
C THR A 243 -60.49 -40.12 -8.06
N SER A 244 -59.73 -39.90 -9.16
CA SER A 244 -60.11 -40.09 -10.59
C SER A 244 -59.52 -39.04 -11.58
N ARG A 245 -58.90 -39.55 -12.65
CA ARG A 245 -58.55 -38.91 -13.94
C ARG A 245 -59.75 -39.13 -14.91
N PRO A 246 -59.79 -38.63 -16.18
CA PRO A 246 -59.05 -37.56 -16.88
C PRO A 246 -59.98 -36.56 -17.61
N GLN A 247 -59.44 -35.45 -18.17
CA GLN A 247 -59.70 -35.03 -19.57
C GLN A 247 -58.82 -33.85 -20.00
N ASN A 248 -58.59 -33.78 -21.32
CA ASN A 248 -57.56 -33.04 -22.04
C ASN A 248 -57.92 -31.59 -22.40
N LEU A 249 -56.86 -30.87 -22.78
CA LEU A 249 -56.74 -29.92 -23.89
C LEU A 249 -56.86 -28.39 -23.63
N THR A 250 -55.67 -27.78 -23.52
CA THR A 250 -55.16 -26.52 -24.13
C THR A 250 -55.95 -25.22 -23.99
N SER A 251 -55.33 -24.21 -23.37
CA SER A 251 -54.86 -22.96 -24.02
C SER A 251 -54.72 -21.79 -23.02
N ASN A 252 -53.47 -21.57 -22.59
CA ASN A 252 -52.77 -20.29 -22.44
C ASN A 252 -53.50 -19.01 -21.92
N THR A 253 -53.07 -18.65 -20.70
CA THR A 253 -52.54 -17.33 -20.25
C THR A 253 -53.53 -16.26 -19.75
N ALA A 254 -53.83 -16.40 -18.45
CA ALA A 254 -53.98 -15.41 -17.36
C ALA A 254 -53.19 -14.08 -17.52
N ASP A 255 -53.51 -12.95 -16.88
CA ASP A 255 -54.57 -12.63 -15.92
C ASP A 255 -54.73 -11.10 -15.82
N ASN A 256 -55.86 -10.72 -15.26
CA ASN A 256 -56.41 -9.38 -15.13
C ASN A 256 -56.07 -8.72 -13.77
N LEU A 257 -56.16 -7.38 -13.76
CA LEU A 257 -56.77 -6.53 -12.72
C LEU A 257 -55.98 -6.00 -11.49
N ARG A 258 -55.95 -4.64 -11.44
CA ARG A 258 -56.57 -3.72 -10.43
C ARG A 258 -55.75 -3.05 -9.31
N HIS A 259 -55.69 -1.71 -9.42
CA HIS A 259 -55.88 -0.61 -8.45
C HIS A 259 -55.47 -0.77 -6.95
N THR A 260 -54.76 0.21 -6.35
CA THR A 260 -55.28 1.43 -5.67
C THR A 260 -54.20 2.15 -4.81
N SER A 261 -54.23 3.49 -4.87
CA SER A 261 -53.71 4.62 -4.06
C SER A 261 -52.88 4.46 -2.75
N THR A 262 -51.90 5.38 -2.52
CA THR A 262 -51.94 6.45 -1.47
C THR A 262 -50.65 7.31 -1.41
N ASN A 263 -50.81 8.58 -0.99
CA ASN A 263 -49.83 9.67 -0.84
C ASN A 263 -48.79 9.45 0.29
N LEU A 264 -47.57 10.01 0.16
CA LEU A 264 -47.01 11.07 1.05
C LEU A 264 -45.55 11.45 0.65
N SER A 265 -45.29 12.75 0.61
CA SER A 265 -44.01 13.42 0.33
C SER A 265 -42.96 13.26 1.44
N GLY A 266 -41.73 12.88 1.08
CA GLY A 266 -40.54 12.90 1.94
C GLY A 266 -39.28 13.40 1.18
N PRO A 267 -38.22 13.88 1.87
CA PRO A 267 -37.07 14.56 1.27
C PRO A 267 -36.09 13.61 0.55
N PRO A 268 -35.13 14.10 -0.27
CA PRO A 268 -34.59 13.33 -1.38
C PRO A 268 -33.51 12.32 -0.98
N LYS A 269 -33.61 11.21 -1.70
CA LYS A 269 -32.71 10.07 -1.91
C LYS A 269 -31.23 10.46 -1.98
N ASP A 270 -30.41 9.88 -1.09
CA ASP A 270 -29.06 9.46 -1.47
C ASP A 270 -28.57 8.29 -0.61
N CYS A 271 -27.88 7.33 -1.24
CA CYS A 271 -27.34 6.08 -0.68
C CYS A 271 -28.31 4.92 -0.36
N GLN A 272 -29.26 4.59 -1.24
CA GLN A 272 -29.83 3.23 -1.24
C GLN A 272 -30.02 2.73 -2.67
N ASN A 273 -29.10 1.87 -3.12
CA ASN A 273 -29.49 0.73 -3.92
C ASN A 273 -28.66 -0.48 -3.49
N LEU A 274 -29.41 -1.43 -2.95
CA LEU A 274 -29.02 -2.70 -2.38
C LEU A 274 -28.30 -3.55 -3.44
N VAL A 275 -27.00 -3.79 -3.28
CA VAL A 275 -26.33 -4.91 -3.95
C VAL A 275 -26.11 -5.98 -2.89
N ARG A 276 -26.93 -7.03 -2.94
CA ARG A 276 -26.70 -8.29 -2.23
C ARG A 276 -25.26 -8.74 -2.52
N PRO A 277 -24.40 -8.97 -1.51
CA PRO A 277 -23.01 -9.27 -1.78
C PRO A 277 -22.88 -10.63 -2.46
N SER A 278 -22.37 -10.63 -3.69
CA SER A 278 -21.96 -11.83 -4.41
C SER A 278 -20.89 -12.58 -3.59
N PRO A 279 -20.83 -13.93 -3.60
CA PRO A 279 -19.79 -14.71 -2.93
C PRO A 279 -18.34 -14.29 -3.29
N HIS A 280 -18.16 -13.64 -4.44
CA HIS A 280 -16.89 -13.04 -4.87
C HIS A 280 -16.44 -11.86 -3.97
N SER A 281 -17.35 -11.19 -3.27
CA SER A 281 -17.07 -10.08 -2.33
C SER A 281 -16.62 -10.57 -0.95
N ILE A 282 -17.01 -11.80 -0.56
CA ILE A 282 -16.63 -12.43 0.72
C ILE A 282 -15.18 -12.92 0.66
N LEU A 283 -14.74 -13.46 -0.49
CA LEU A 283 -13.34 -13.83 -0.70
C LEU A 283 -12.42 -12.60 -0.78
N VAL A 284 -12.90 -11.52 -1.41
CA VAL A 284 -12.19 -10.23 -1.46
C VAL A 284 -12.03 -9.62 -0.07
N THR A 285 -13.04 -9.70 0.79
CA THR A 285 -12.97 -9.17 2.17
C THR A 285 -12.01 -9.97 3.07
N LYS A 286 -11.87 -11.29 2.90
CA LYS A 286 -10.85 -12.09 3.62
C LYS A 286 -9.43 -11.76 3.19
N THR A 287 -9.15 -11.69 1.89
CA THR A 287 -7.82 -11.34 1.37
C THR A 287 -7.46 -9.88 1.66
N GLN A 288 -8.43 -8.96 1.61
CA GLN A 288 -8.25 -7.56 2.00
C GLN A 288 -8.01 -7.38 3.51
N ARG A 289 -8.63 -8.20 4.37
CA ARG A 289 -8.42 -8.17 5.83
C ARG A 289 -6.96 -8.40 6.24
N SER A 290 -6.23 -9.24 5.50
CA SER A 290 -4.81 -9.50 5.76
C SER A 290 -3.93 -8.31 5.35
N VAL A 291 -4.22 -7.73 4.17
CA VAL A 291 -3.46 -6.59 3.62
C VAL A 291 -3.70 -5.30 4.43
N THR A 292 -4.93 -5.03 4.87
CA THR A 292 -5.24 -3.85 5.70
C THR A 292 -4.63 -3.95 7.09
N LYS A 293 -4.57 -5.15 7.69
CA LYS A 293 -3.85 -5.36 8.96
C LYS A 293 -2.34 -5.12 8.78
N MET A 294 -1.75 -5.61 7.69
CA MET A 294 -0.35 -5.39 7.38
C MET A 294 -0.02 -3.90 7.19
N LEU A 295 -0.84 -3.16 6.45
CA LEU A 295 -0.64 -1.72 6.19
C LEU A 295 -0.86 -0.83 7.42
N LEU A 296 -1.77 -1.21 8.32
CA LEU A 296 -1.95 -0.52 9.60
C LEU A 296 -0.75 -0.78 10.52
N LEU A 297 -0.21 -2.00 10.51
CA LEU A 297 0.97 -2.33 11.29
C LEU A 297 2.20 -1.54 10.80
N THR A 298 2.42 -1.47 9.49
CA THR A 298 3.54 -0.67 8.93
C THR A 298 3.36 0.83 9.17
N SER A 299 2.15 1.37 9.04
CA SER A 299 1.88 2.79 9.32
C SER A 299 2.04 3.14 10.80
N THR A 300 1.64 2.23 11.71
CA THR A 300 1.78 2.44 13.16
C THR A 300 3.24 2.35 13.58
N ILE A 301 4.01 1.39 13.04
CA ILE A 301 5.46 1.29 13.25
C ILE A 301 6.14 2.57 12.74
N PHE A 302 5.80 3.03 11.54
CA PHE A 302 6.40 4.23 10.95
C PHE A 302 6.15 5.49 11.81
N LEU A 303 4.93 5.65 12.33
CA LEU A 303 4.57 6.74 13.24
C LEU A 303 5.29 6.63 14.59
N VAL A 304 5.43 5.43 15.15
CA VAL A 304 6.11 5.21 16.44
C VAL A 304 7.61 5.45 16.34
N PHE A 305 8.23 5.13 15.20
CA PHE A 305 9.67 5.31 14.98
C PHE A 305 10.06 6.73 14.52
N ASN A 306 9.16 7.48 13.87
CA ASN A 306 9.42 8.85 13.41
C ASN A 306 8.83 9.95 14.31
N MET A 307 8.18 9.59 15.42
CA MET A 307 7.79 10.59 16.42
C MET A 307 9.08 11.17 17.04
N PRO A 308 9.28 12.50 16.99
CA PRO A 308 10.41 13.12 17.67
C PRO A 308 10.26 12.84 19.16
N ARG A 309 11.26 12.15 19.73
CA ARG A 309 11.42 12.07 21.18
C ARG A 309 12.14 13.31 21.67
#